data_AF-A0A2V7L248-F1
#
_entry.id   AF-A0A2V7L248-F1
#
_cell.length_a   1.000
_cell.length_b   1.000
_cell.length_c   1.000
_cell.angle_alpha   90.00
_cell.angle_beta   90.00
_cell.angle_gamma   90.00
#
_symmetry.space_group_name_H-M   'P 1'
#
loop_
_entity.id
_entity.type
_entity.pdbx_description
1 polymer ?
#
loop_
_entity_poly.entity_id
_entity_poly.type
_entity_poly.pdbx_seq_one_letter_code
_entity_poly.pdbx_strand_id
1 'polypeptide(L)'
;MAPHTRRLEPAGYPDSRRTTHDGRRTMKFLCVECDQQMAFAERDLPGDGTLAATFKCPKCGRVVAMLTNPMETQLVSSLGVEIGGRTVPAEPFETVRANVVTGGPSWSAGAQERLGRVPSFVRGMVKKIYADYAKERGIAEITPSIMDTARAELGLEGM
;
A
#
# COMPACT_ATOMS: atom_id res chain seq x y z
N MET A 1 -5.81 68.67 11.28
CA MET A 1 -6.66 67.51 11.61
C MET A 1 -6.47 66.46 10.52
N ALA A 2 -6.19 65.22 10.94
CA ALA A 2 -5.79 64.04 10.15
C ALA A 2 -6.89 63.55 9.14
N PRO A 3 -6.67 62.53 8.26
CA PRO A 3 -5.53 61.60 8.23
C PRO A 3 -4.92 61.29 6.85
N HIS A 4 -3.66 60.84 6.91
CA HIS A 4 -2.95 60.15 5.85
C HIS A 4 -3.70 58.89 5.40
N THR A 5 -4.01 58.79 4.10
CA THR A 5 -4.43 57.53 3.47
C THR A 5 -3.23 56.60 3.36
N ARG A 6 -3.08 55.70 4.33
CA ARG A 6 -2.10 54.63 4.31
C ARG A 6 -2.46 53.66 3.17
N ARG A 7 -1.62 53.64 2.14
CA ARG A 7 -1.60 52.64 1.07
C ARG A 7 -1.53 51.25 1.73
N LEU A 8 -2.57 50.43 1.54
CA LEU A 8 -2.54 49.02 1.94
C LEU A 8 -1.58 48.30 0.99
N GLU A 9 -0.36 48.05 1.44
CA GLU A 9 0.53 47.07 0.82
C GLU A 9 -0.14 45.69 0.93
N PRO A 10 -0.18 44.88 -0.13
CA PRO A 10 -0.65 43.51 0.00
C PRO A 10 0.28 42.79 0.96
N ALA A 11 -0.26 42.35 2.09
CA ALA A 11 0.42 41.48 3.04
C ALA A 11 1.03 40.32 2.25
N GLY A 12 2.36 40.30 2.17
CA GLY A 12 3.11 39.28 1.48
C GLY A 12 2.63 37.91 1.94
N TYR A 13 2.21 37.09 0.98
CA TYR A 13 1.97 35.68 1.20
C TYR A 13 3.21 35.08 1.88
N PRO A 14 3.12 34.49 3.07
CA PRO A 14 4.27 33.86 3.69
C PRO A 14 4.73 32.72 2.77
N ASP A 15 5.92 32.89 2.21
CA ASP A 15 6.60 31.91 1.37
C ASP A 15 6.73 30.60 2.17
N SER A 16 5.85 29.65 1.87
CA SER A 16 5.81 28.31 2.47
C SER A 16 7.00 27.45 2.06
N ARG A 17 8.00 28.00 1.35
CA ARG A 17 9.23 27.31 0.93
C ARG A 17 10.37 27.45 1.94
N ARG A 18 10.08 27.16 3.20
CA ARG A 18 11.15 26.84 4.16
C ARG A 18 10.77 25.74 5.14
N THR A 19 10.30 24.62 4.61
CA THR A 19 10.41 23.34 5.31
C THR A 19 11.84 22.83 5.10
N THR A 20 12.63 22.86 6.16
CA THR A 20 13.91 22.16 6.27
C THR A 20 13.77 20.74 5.70
N HIS A 21 14.64 20.41 4.75
CA HIS A 21 14.79 19.06 4.21
C HIS A 21 15.12 18.07 5.34
N ASP A 22 14.13 17.30 5.77
CA ASP A 22 14.33 15.93 6.22
C ASP A 22 13.66 15.02 5.18
N GLY A 23 14.44 14.14 4.58
CA GLY A 23 14.10 13.33 3.41
C GLY A 23 13.14 12.18 3.68
N ARG A 24 12.05 12.40 4.43
CA ARG A 24 11.04 11.37 4.73
C ARG A 24 9.65 11.83 4.30
N ARG A 25 9.07 11.15 3.32
CA ARG A 25 7.75 11.45 2.72
C ARG A 25 6.63 11.07 3.71
N THR A 26 6.36 11.92 4.69
CA THR A 26 5.17 11.78 5.54
C THR A 26 3.91 12.25 4.80
N MET A 27 2.78 11.55 4.97
CA MET A 27 1.50 11.96 4.38
C MET A 27 1.05 13.30 4.97
N LYS A 28 0.64 14.24 4.11
CA LYS A 28 0.21 15.59 4.48
C LYS A 28 -1.27 15.76 4.13
N PHE A 29 -2.08 16.20 5.08
CA PHE A 29 -3.49 16.53 4.87
C PHE A 29 -3.70 18.04 4.87
N LEU A 30 -4.49 18.55 3.93
CA LEU A 30 -4.85 19.97 3.80
C LEU A 30 -6.32 20.16 4.20
N CYS A 31 -6.58 21.12 5.09
CA CYS A 31 -7.93 21.58 5.37
C CYS A 31 -8.34 22.58 4.28
N VAL A 32 -9.16 22.17 3.32
CA VAL A 32 -9.54 22.95 2.13
C VAL A 32 -10.15 24.31 2.48
N GLU A 33 -11.06 24.32 3.44
CA GLU A 33 -11.76 25.53 3.93
C GLU A 33 -10.85 26.57 4.59
N CYS A 34 -9.70 26.14 5.11
CA CYS A 34 -8.76 27.01 5.82
C CYS A 34 -7.48 27.24 5.05
N ASP A 35 -7.30 26.54 3.93
CA ASP A 35 -6.07 26.39 3.17
C ASP A 35 -4.84 26.17 4.08
N GLN A 36 -4.99 25.29 5.07
CA GLN A 36 -3.99 25.06 6.10
C GLN A 36 -3.67 23.57 6.22
N GLN A 37 -2.38 23.24 6.24
CA GLN A 37 -1.93 21.88 6.51
C GLN A 37 -2.39 21.47 7.92
N MET A 38 -3.05 20.32 8.02
CA MET A 38 -3.50 19.75 9.29
C MET A 38 -2.31 19.24 10.10
N ALA A 39 -2.40 19.36 11.42
CA ALA A 39 -1.41 18.86 12.37
C ALA A 39 -1.79 17.45 12.84
N PHE A 40 -0.79 16.60 13.05
CA PHE A 40 -0.99 15.31 13.70
C PHE A 40 -1.39 15.51 15.16
N ALA A 41 -2.46 14.84 15.60
CA ALA A 41 -3.01 14.99 16.95
C ALA A 41 -2.73 13.77 17.82
N GLU A 42 -3.05 12.57 17.34
CA GLU A 42 -2.95 11.34 18.14
C GLU A 42 -2.89 10.09 17.26
N ARG A 43 -2.23 9.04 17.76
CA ARG A 43 -2.24 7.69 17.16
C ARG A 43 -2.73 6.71 18.22
N ASP A 44 -3.84 6.06 17.93
CA ASP A 44 -4.34 4.95 18.74
C ASP A 44 -4.04 3.64 18.01
N LEU A 45 -3.55 2.66 18.76
CA LEU A 45 -3.27 1.30 18.34
C LEU A 45 -4.10 0.40 19.25
N PRO A 46 -5.39 0.21 18.95
CA PRO A 46 -6.18 -0.78 19.66
C PRO A 46 -5.51 -2.16 19.45
N GLY A 47 -5.61 -3.03 20.45
CA GLY A 47 -4.98 -4.36 20.44
C GLY A 47 -5.46 -5.31 19.32
N ASP A 48 -6.36 -4.85 18.44
CA ASP A 48 -6.82 -5.53 17.23
C ASP A 48 -5.94 -5.25 15.99
N GLY A 49 -4.89 -4.43 16.13
CA GLY A 49 -3.94 -4.12 15.05
C GLY A 49 -4.43 -3.05 14.07
N THR A 50 -5.59 -2.45 14.29
CA THR A 50 -6.05 -1.27 13.55
C THR A 50 -5.17 -0.08 13.91
N LEU A 51 -4.66 0.66 12.93
CA LEU A 51 -3.94 1.89 13.21
C LEU A 51 -4.88 3.07 12.94
N ALA A 52 -5.25 3.79 14.00
CA ALA A 52 -5.99 5.04 13.93
C ALA A 52 -5.02 6.23 14.03
N ALA A 53 -4.93 7.06 13.00
CA ALA A 53 -4.17 8.31 13.03
C ALA A 53 -5.11 9.50 12.89
N THR A 54 -5.06 10.42 13.86
CA THR A 54 -5.93 11.59 13.92
C THR A 54 -5.16 12.85 13.52
N PHE A 55 -5.76 13.65 12.64
CA PHE A 55 -5.25 14.94 12.19
C PHE A 55 -6.25 16.04 12.52
N LYS A 56 -5.76 17.17 13.02
CA LYS A 56 -6.56 18.33 13.42
C LYS A 56 -6.12 19.59 12.70
N CYS A 57 -7.07 20.34 12.16
CA CYS A 57 -6.78 21.67 11.62
C CYS A 57 -6.51 22.65 12.77
N PRO A 58 -5.35 23.34 12.81
CA PRO A 58 -5.03 24.27 13.90
C PRO A 58 -5.89 25.53 13.89
N LYS A 59 -6.53 25.87 12.76
CA LYS A 59 -7.31 27.10 12.59
C LYS A 59 -8.78 26.95 13.00
N CYS A 60 -9.45 25.91 12.51
CA CYS A 60 -10.89 25.70 12.73
C CYS A 60 -11.21 24.49 13.61
N GLY A 61 -10.21 23.70 14.00
CA GLY A 61 -10.40 22.55 14.89
C GLY A 61 -11.00 21.30 14.24
N ARG A 62 -11.35 21.30 12.94
CA ARG A 62 -11.85 20.10 12.25
C ARG A 62 -10.87 18.94 12.38
N VAL A 63 -11.43 17.74 12.54
CA VAL A 63 -10.68 16.50 12.79
C VAL A 63 -10.98 15.49 11.69
N VAL A 64 -9.93 14.80 11.24
CA VAL A 64 -10.03 13.64 10.33
C VAL A 64 -9.25 12.50 10.97
N ALA A 65 -9.87 11.32 11.07
CA ALA A 65 -9.23 10.11 11.54
C ALA A 65 -9.06 9.13 10.37
N MET A 66 -7.83 8.67 10.16
CA MET A 66 -7.50 7.61 9.23
C MET A 66 -7.46 6.29 10.01
N LEU A 67 -8.41 5.41 9.73
CA LEU A 67 -8.43 4.05 10.25
C LEU A 67 -7.83 3.14 9.17
N THR A 68 -6.66 2.59 9.45
CA THR A 68 -6.06 1.56 8.57
C THR A 68 -6.46 0.20 9.11
N ASN A 69 -7.13 -0.60 8.26
CA ASN A 69 -7.50 -1.97 8.55
C ASN A 69 -6.21 -2.79 8.77
N PRO A 70 -6.14 -3.70 9.76
CA PRO A 70 -4.97 -4.55 10.02
C PRO A 70 -4.36 -5.23 8.78
N MET A 71 -5.18 -5.62 7.78
CA MET A 71 -4.67 -6.19 6.51
C MET A 71 -3.97 -5.15 5.61
N GLU A 72 -4.41 -3.89 5.64
CA GLU A 72 -3.81 -2.78 4.88
C GLU A 72 -2.52 -2.28 5.56
N THR A 73 -2.51 -2.22 6.90
CA THR A 73 -1.33 -1.83 7.70
C THR A 73 -0.18 -2.82 7.56
N GLN A 74 -0.45 -4.13 7.51
CA GLN A 74 0.58 -5.14 7.25
C GLN A 74 1.18 -5.01 5.84
N LEU A 75 0.37 -4.74 4.83
CA LEU A 75 0.84 -4.55 3.45
C LEU A 75 1.67 -3.25 3.30
N VAL A 76 1.22 -2.14 3.87
CA VAL A 76 1.93 -0.84 3.82
C VAL A 76 3.24 -0.87 4.63
N SER A 77 3.25 -1.58 5.77
CA SER A 77 4.48 -1.80 6.56
C SER A 77 5.50 -2.65 5.79
N SER A 78 5.04 -3.63 5.00
CA SER A 78 5.88 -4.43 4.10
C SER A 78 6.48 -3.61 2.95
N LEU A 79 5.82 -2.51 2.57
CA LEU A 79 6.26 -1.58 1.53
C LEU A 79 7.18 -0.46 2.07
N GLY A 80 7.48 -0.44 3.37
CA GLY A 80 8.44 0.49 3.97
C GLY A 80 7.98 1.96 4.02
N VAL A 81 6.68 2.22 3.91
CA VAL A 81 6.12 3.59 3.97
C VAL A 81 5.81 3.94 5.42
N GLU A 82 6.49 4.95 5.96
CA GLU A 82 6.36 5.38 7.35
C GLU A 82 5.10 6.23 7.58
N ILE A 83 4.18 5.75 8.42
CA ILE A 83 3.07 6.55 8.95
C ILE A 83 3.49 7.09 10.33
N GLY A 84 3.84 8.39 10.40
CA GLY A 84 4.01 9.09 11.68
C GLY A 84 5.42 9.07 12.31
N GLY A 85 6.49 8.85 11.54
CA GLY A 85 7.84 9.29 11.93
C GLY A 85 8.60 8.48 12.98
N ARG A 86 8.18 7.26 13.30
CA ARG A 86 9.03 6.29 14.02
C ARG A 86 8.98 4.94 13.33
N THR A 87 10.16 4.44 12.99
CA THR A 87 10.38 3.05 12.58
C THR A 87 9.89 2.14 13.71
N VAL A 88 8.81 1.41 13.47
CA VAL A 88 8.58 0.18 14.23
C VAL A 88 9.73 -0.75 13.81
N PRO A 89 10.53 -1.32 14.75
CA PRO A 89 11.55 -2.27 14.38
C PRO A 89 10.90 -3.33 13.51
N ALA A 90 11.55 -3.67 12.40
CA ALA A 90 11.10 -4.73 11.54
C ALA A 90 11.19 -6.05 12.32
N GLU A 91 10.16 -6.35 13.11
CA GLU A 91 10.00 -7.67 13.68
C GLU A 91 9.97 -8.65 12.50
N PRO A 92 10.85 -9.65 12.52
CA PRO A 92 11.24 -10.39 11.33
C PRO A 92 10.00 -10.97 10.65
N PHE A 93 9.90 -10.67 9.35
CA PHE A 93 8.88 -11.13 8.39
C PHE A 93 8.86 -12.66 8.18
N GLU A 94 9.30 -13.45 9.15
CA GLU A 94 9.34 -14.90 9.09
C GLU A 94 7.93 -15.49 9.16
N THR A 95 7.02 -14.92 9.96
CA THR A 95 5.64 -15.41 10.08
C THR A 95 4.75 -15.04 8.89
N VAL A 96 5.02 -13.93 8.19
CA VAL A 96 4.29 -13.56 6.96
C VAL A 96 4.85 -14.31 5.75
N ARG A 97 6.17 -14.59 5.71
CA ARG A 97 6.70 -15.56 4.74
C ARG A 97 6.17 -16.96 5.00
N ALA A 98 6.01 -17.40 6.24
CA ALA A 98 5.46 -18.72 6.54
C ALA A 98 4.03 -18.91 6.01
N ASN A 99 3.20 -17.86 6.00
CA ASN A 99 1.82 -17.93 5.47
C ASN A 99 1.70 -17.57 3.97
N VAL A 100 2.77 -17.08 3.33
CA VAL A 100 2.86 -16.93 1.87
C VAL A 100 3.62 -18.11 1.23
N VAL A 101 4.36 -18.89 2.03
CA VAL A 101 5.10 -20.09 1.59
C VAL A 101 4.30 -21.38 1.83
N THR A 102 3.21 -21.36 2.60
CA THR A 102 2.38 -22.55 2.84
C THR A 102 1.04 -22.47 2.13
N GLY A 103 0.92 -23.17 0.99
CA GLY A 103 -0.39 -23.54 0.44
C GLY A 103 -0.56 -23.42 -1.09
N GLY A 104 0.46 -22.97 -1.82
CA GLY A 104 0.46 -23.05 -3.29
C GLY A 104 1.01 -24.40 -3.77
N PRO A 105 0.55 -24.93 -4.92
CA PRO A 105 1.16 -26.10 -5.53
C PRO A 105 2.65 -25.83 -5.84
N SER A 106 3.50 -26.84 -5.68
CA SER A 106 4.85 -26.81 -6.22
C SER A 106 4.79 -26.77 -7.74
N TRP A 107 5.85 -26.29 -8.38
CA TRP A 107 5.94 -26.28 -9.83
C TRP A 107 7.15 -27.13 -10.25
N SER A 108 6.96 -28.03 -11.21
CA SER A 108 8.04 -28.84 -11.76
C SER A 108 8.90 -28.05 -12.75
N ALA A 109 10.20 -28.33 -12.87
CA ALA A 109 11.11 -27.56 -13.72
C ALA A 109 10.59 -27.26 -15.15
N GLY A 110 9.92 -28.23 -15.79
CA GLY A 110 9.31 -28.04 -17.12
C GLY A 110 8.14 -27.04 -17.14
N ALA A 111 7.36 -26.94 -16.05
CA ALA A 111 6.30 -25.95 -15.91
C ALA A 111 6.87 -24.53 -15.70
N GLN A 112 7.94 -24.38 -14.93
CA GLN A 112 8.67 -23.11 -14.78
C GLN A 112 9.22 -22.62 -16.11
N GLU A 113 9.78 -23.53 -16.93
CA GLU A 113 10.31 -23.19 -18.24
C GLU A 113 9.20 -22.62 -19.16
N ARG A 114 8.04 -23.29 -19.21
CA ARG A 114 6.87 -22.81 -19.97
C ARG A 114 6.38 -21.45 -19.47
N LEU A 115 6.32 -21.24 -18.16
CA LEU A 115 6.03 -19.92 -17.57
C LEU A 115 7.09 -18.86 -17.92
N GLY A 116 8.35 -19.26 -18.09
CA GLY A 116 9.43 -18.37 -18.51
C GLY A 116 9.19 -17.76 -19.90
N ARG A 117 8.55 -18.52 -20.79
CA ARG A 117 8.18 -18.08 -22.15
C ARG A 117 7.01 -17.10 -22.15
N VAL A 118 6.21 -17.06 -21.09
CA VAL A 118 5.13 -16.09 -20.91
C VAL A 118 5.73 -14.69 -20.67
N PRO A 119 5.26 -13.64 -21.36
CA PRO A 119 5.71 -12.27 -21.12
C PRO A 119 5.56 -11.84 -19.66
N SER A 120 6.50 -11.02 -19.18
CA SER A 120 6.59 -10.67 -17.75
C SER A 120 5.31 -10.05 -17.18
N PHE A 121 4.62 -9.20 -17.95
CA PHE A 121 3.40 -8.50 -17.52
C PHE A 121 2.18 -9.41 -17.34
N VAL A 122 2.12 -10.58 -18.01
CA VAL A 122 1.03 -11.56 -17.86
C VAL A 122 1.43 -12.78 -17.02
N ARG A 123 2.73 -13.00 -16.74
CA ARG A 123 3.21 -14.18 -16.01
C ARG A 123 2.59 -14.35 -14.63
N GLY A 124 2.33 -13.25 -13.92
CA GLY A 124 1.65 -13.28 -12.62
C GLY A 124 0.20 -13.78 -12.73
N MET A 125 -0.52 -13.31 -13.73
CA MET A 125 -1.89 -13.74 -14.03
C MET A 125 -1.94 -15.22 -14.42
N VAL A 126 -1.03 -15.67 -15.30
CA VAL A 126 -0.94 -17.08 -15.71
C VAL A 126 -0.62 -18.00 -14.53
N LYS A 127 0.33 -17.61 -13.66
CA LYS A 127 0.62 -18.35 -12.42
C LYS A 127 -0.61 -18.51 -11.54
N LYS A 128 -1.41 -17.44 -11.39
CA LYS A 128 -2.65 -17.45 -10.60
C LYS A 128 -3.68 -18.43 -11.18
N ILE A 129 -3.91 -18.40 -12.50
CA ILE A 129 -4.87 -19.28 -13.17
C ILE A 129 -4.56 -20.76 -12.89
N TYR A 130 -3.30 -21.19 -13.08
CA TYR A 130 -2.92 -22.58 -12.81
C TYR A 130 -2.87 -22.93 -11.32
N ALA A 131 -2.51 -21.97 -10.46
CA ALA A 131 -2.53 -22.18 -9.01
C ALA A 131 -3.97 -22.39 -8.49
N ASP A 132 -4.92 -21.59 -9.00
CA ASP A 132 -6.34 -21.72 -8.67
C ASP A 132 -6.89 -23.06 -9.20
N TYR A 133 -6.57 -23.42 -10.45
CA TYR A 133 -6.91 -24.72 -11.05
C TYR A 133 -6.39 -25.90 -10.21
N ALA A 134 -5.13 -25.84 -9.78
CA ALA A 134 -4.51 -26.88 -8.98
C ALA A 134 -5.14 -26.99 -7.58
N LYS A 135 -5.44 -25.85 -6.95
CA LYS A 135 -6.09 -25.79 -5.64
C LYS A 135 -7.49 -26.42 -5.66
N GLU A 136 -8.30 -26.10 -6.67
CA GLU A 136 -9.65 -26.67 -6.83
C GLU A 136 -9.65 -28.19 -6.99
N ARG A 137 -8.58 -28.74 -7.57
CA ARG A 137 -8.43 -30.18 -7.85
C ARG A 137 -7.53 -30.91 -6.84
N GLY A 138 -7.05 -30.23 -5.80
CA GLY A 138 -6.15 -30.82 -4.80
C GLY A 138 -4.79 -31.25 -5.37
N ILE A 139 -4.34 -30.64 -6.46
CA ILE A 139 -3.08 -30.96 -7.13
C ILE A 139 -1.94 -30.29 -6.36
N ALA A 140 -1.02 -31.10 -5.84
CA ALA A 140 0.12 -30.63 -5.06
C ALA A 140 1.27 -30.08 -5.93
N GLU A 141 1.43 -30.57 -7.17
CA GLU A 141 2.49 -30.15 -8.09
C GLU A 141 1.93 -29.87 -9.49
N ILE A 142 2.26 -28.70 -10.04
CA ILE A 142 1.96 -28.33 -11.42
C ILE A 142 3.07 -28.83 -12.35
N THR A 143 2.69 -29.73 -13.26
CA THR A 143 3.53 -30.29 -14.30
C THR A 143 3.11 -29.81 -15.70
N PRO A 144 3.96 -29.96 -16.73
CA PRO A 144 3.59 -29.67 -18.11
C PRO A 144 2.27 -30.33 -18.55
N SER A 145 2.04 -31.60 -18.17
CA SER A 145 0.80 -32.31 -18.49
C SER A 145 -0.41 -31.70 -17.80
N ILE A 146 -0.29 -31.27 -16.54
CA ILE A 146 -1.36 -30.54 -15.84
C ILE A 146 -1.66 -29.20 -16.51
N MET A 147 -0.63 -28.48 -16.99
CA MET A 147 -0.84 -27.25 -17.75
C MET A 147 -1.60 -27.51 -19.06
N ASP A 148 -1.28 -28.60 -19.75
CA ASP A 148 -1.96 -28.99 -21.00
C ASP A 148 -3.43 -29.38 -20.75
N THR A 149 -3.71 -30.19 -19.71
CA THR A 149 -5.07 -30.52 -19.29
C THR A 149 -5.87 -29.28 -18.89
N ALA A 150 -5.28 -28.40 -18.06
CA ALA A 150 -5.93 -27.17 -17.63
C ALA A 150 -6.21 -26.24 -18.82
N ARG A 151 -5.35 -26.19 -19.84
CA ARG A 151 -5.59 -25.39 -21.05
C ARG A 151 -6.83 -25.86 -21.82
N ALA A 152 -7.01 -27.18 -21.96
CA ALA A 152 -8.17 -27.77 -22.60
C ALA A 152 -9.45 -27.55 -21.78
N GLU A 153 -9.42 -27.81 -20.48
CA GLU A 153 -10.59 -27.67 -19.60
C GLU A 153 -11.04 -26.20 -19.43
N LEU A 154 -10.10 -25.26 -19.43
CA LEU A 154 -10.39 -23.82 -19.31
C LEU A 154 -10.77 -23.17 -20.66
N GLY A 155 -10.79 -23.92 -21.76
CA GLY A 155 -11.11 -23.39 -23.08
C GLY A 155 -10.08 -22.37 -23.61
N LEU A 156 -8.82 -22.52 -23.21
CA LEU A 156 -7.70 -21.65 -23.59
C LEU A 156 -6.98 -22.14 -24.87
N GLU A 157 -7.57 -23.08 -25.60
CA GLU A 157 -7.05 -23.58 -26.87
C GLU A 157 -7.27 -22.53 -27.97
N GLY A 158 -6.19 -22.05 -28.59
CA GLY A 158 -6.25 -21.11 -29.73
C GLY A 158 -5.98 -19.63 -29.45
N MET A 159 -5.66 -19.24 -28.20
CA MET A 159 -5.06 -17.92 -27.87
C MET A 159 -3.52 -17.99 -27.78
#